data_AF-A0A8B7T3L1-F1
#
_entry.id   AF-A0A8B7T3L1-F1
#
_cell.length_a   1.000
_cell.length_b   1.000
_cell.length_c   1.000
_cell.angle_alpha   90.00
_cell.angle_beta   90.00
_cell.angle_gamma   90.00
#
_symmetry.space_group_name_H-M   'P 1'
#
loop_
_entity.id
_entity.type
_entity.pdbx_description
1 polymer ?
#
loop_
_entity_poly.entity_id
_entity_poly.type
_entity_poly.pdbx_seq_one_letter_code
_entity_poly.pdbx_strand_id
1 'polypeptide(L)'
;MSVRTPPGLLELAGKSLLRDEALVIASLEYLPTELFPPLFMEAFCGRHSESLKAMGLAWPFARLPLGGLMQMPQHKALQAILDGLDILLAQKVRPRRWKLKVLDLRNTGQNFWSMWSGARAQEPSLMGPVAEARSRMRKRLGPLEVFIDLSFSDRIQDQFFTYLIWWAKQREGSLHLCCKTLKIFAVPIKKIKKALAMVQLDCIQVVEVNCTWNLSTLGMFAPYLGQMSNVHTLFLSHIHMQASEEEEKERHVSQFTSQFLRLHHLRRLYMESPSFLEGRLDQMLRSLIQQTVVENNCVTSTMRDIMEGTENREYLSTYYVSGTLYSSH
;
A
#
# COMPACT_ATOMS: atom_id res chain seq x y z
N MET A 1 12.57 10.36 -34.50
CA MET A 1 13.76 9.98 -33.71
C MET A 1 13.65 10.66 -32.35
N SER A 2 13.63 9.92 -31.24
CA SER A 2 13.64 10.58 -29.92
C SER A 2 15.05 11.08 -29.63
N VAL A 3 15.17 12.38 -29.38
CA VAL A 3 16.42 13.00 -28.97
C VAL A 3 16.69 12.55 -27.53
N ARG A 4 17.66 11.66 -27.32
CA ARG A 4 18.10 11.30 -25.95
C ARG A 4 18.79 12.51 -25.35
N THR A 5 18.23 13.03 -24.27
CA THR A 5 18.86 14.08 -23.47
C THR A 5 20.20 13.56 -22.93
N PRO A 6 21.31 14.32 -23.06
CA PRO A 6 22.60 13.89 -22.53
C PRO A 6 22.56 13.80 -20.99
N PRO A 7 23.33 12.88 -20.37
CA PRO A 7 23.43 12.74 -18.92
C PRO A 7 23.89 14.04 -18.25
N GLY A 8 23.30 14.36 -17.11
CA GLY A 8 23.73 15.51 -16.30
C GLY A 8 25.10 15.29 -15.67
N LEU A 9 25.81 16.37 -15.30
CA LEU A 9 27.12 16.27 -14.65
C LEU A 9 27.07 15.45 -13.35
N LEU A 10 26.01 15.63 -12.56
CA LEU A 10 25.82 14.89 -11.31
C LEU A 10 25.65 13.39 -11.55
N GLU A 11 24.93 13.02 -12.61
CA GLU A 11 24.75 11.63 -13.03
C GLU A 11 26.08 10.99 -13.45
N LEU A 12 26.88 11.70 -14.26
CA LEU A 12 28.20 11.24 -14.69
C LEU A 12 29.17 11.11 -13.51
N ALA A 13 29.16 12.07 -12.58
CA ALA A 13 29.97 12.03 -11.38
C ALA A 13 29.57 10.84 -10.49
N GLY A 14 28.26 10.61 -10.29
CA GLY A 14 27.75 9.46 -9.56
C GLY A 14 28.18 8.13 -10.17
N LYS A 15 28.00 7.96 -11.48
CA LYS A 15 28.45 6.76 -12.22
C LYS A 15 29.95 6.55 -12.13
N SER A 16 30.74 7.62 -12.19
CA SER A 16 32.20 7.54 -12.06
C SER A 16 32.61 7.12 -10.66
N LEU A 17 31.96 7.67 -9.63
CA LEU A 17 32.23 7.35 -8.23
C LEU A 17 31.88 5.88 -7.92
N LEU A 18 30.74 5.40 -8.42
CA LEU A 18 30.25 4.03 -8.21
C LEU A 18 31.07 2.95 -8.92
N ARG A 19 32.07 3.31 -9.76
CA ARG A 19 33.04 2.35 -10.28
C ARG A 19 33.90 1.73 -9.18
N ASP A 20 34.07 2.46 -8.07
CA ASP A 20 34.77 1.99 -6.88
C ASP A 20 33.82 2.07 -5.67
N GLU A 21 33.14 0.96 -5.40
CA GLU A 21 32.20 0.87 -4.28
C GLU A 21 32.88 1.09 -2.91
N ALA A 22 34.16 0.73 -2.77
CA ALA A 22 34.88 0.94 -1.52
C ALA A 22 35.10 2.44 -1.24
N LEU A 23 35.47 3.20 -2.27
CA LEU A 23 35.56 4.66 -2.18
C LEU A 23 34.21 5.30 -1.86
N VAL A 24 33.12 4.84 -2.49
CA VAL A 24 31.77 5.31 -2.19
C VAL A 24 31.47 5.12 -0.70
N ILE A 25 31.63 3.89 -0.20
CA ILE A 25 31.34 3.52 1.19
C ILE A 25 32.13 4.38 2.16
N ALA A 26 33.44 4.57 1.92
CA ALA A 26 34.29 5.40 2.76
C ALA A 26 33.86 6.88 2.76
N SER A 27 33.32 7.37 1.63
CA SER A 27 32.88 8.76 1.49
C SER A 27 31.50 9.07 2.08
N LEU A 28 30.66 8.06 2.36
CA LEU A 28 29.29 8.26 2.85
C LEU A 28 29.22 9.03 4.18
N GLU A 29 30.27 8.94 5.01
CA GLU A 29 30.37 9.70 6.27
C GLU A 29 30.53 11.21 6.04
N TYR A 30 31.04 11.62 4.88
CA TYR A 30 31.31 13.03 4.55
C TYR A 30 30.36 13.57 3.49
N LEU A 31 29.63 12.69 2.81
CA LEU A 31 28.71 13.05 1.74
C LEU A 31 27.60 13.99 2.28
N PRO A 32 27.36 15.15 1.63
CA PRO A 32 26.22 16.02 1.89
C PRO A 32 24.90 15.29 1.67
N THR A 33 23.88 15.62 2.46
CA THR A 33 22.57 14.93 2.45
C THR A 33 21.84 15.06 1.11
N GLU A 34 22.11 16.13 0.37
CA GLU A 34 21.51 16.45 -0.92
C GLU A 34 22.04 15.55 -2.04
N LEU A 35 23.25 14.99 -1.87
CA LEU A 35 23.86 14.09 -2.85
C LEU A 35 23.47 12.62 -2.62
N PHE A 36 22.88 12.29 -1.48
CA PHE A 36 22.45 10.91 -1.18
C PHE A 36 21.38 10.41 -2.16
N PRO A 37 20.24 11.09 -2.40
CA PRO A 37 19.21 10.55 -3.29
C PRO A 37 19.69 10.37 -4.74
N PRO A 38 20.39 11.34 -5.38
CA PRO A 38 20.95 11.15 -6.72
C PRO A 38 21.94 9.98 -6.79
N LEU A 39 22.88 9.89 -5.84
CA LEU A 39 23.84 8.79 -5.81
C LEU A 39 23.16 7.44 -5.57
N PHE A 40 22.08 7.42 -4.76
CA PHE A 40 21.32 6.21 -4.47
C PHE A 40 20.58 5.71 -5.72
N MET A 41 19.99 6.62 -6.51
CA MET A 41 19.37 6.25 -7.79
C MET A 41 20.40 5.63 -8.73
N GLU A 42 21.58 6.23 -8.86
CA GLU A 42 22.66 5.68 -9.69
C GLU A 42 23.14 4.31 -9.18
N ALA A 43 23.30 4.15 -7.86
CA ALA A 43 23.68 2.89 -7.24
C ALA A 43 22.64 1.80 -7.49
N PHE A 44 21.36 2.17 -7.40
CA PHE A 44 20.22 1.30 -7.68
C PHE A 44 20.25 0.88 -9.15
N CYS A 45 20.17 1.82 -10.08
CA CYS A 45 20.18 1.57 -11.52
C CYS A 45 21.41 0.76 -11.97
N GLY A 46 22.60 1.05 -11.42
CA GLY A 46 23.86 0.38 -11.70
C GLY A 46 24.04 -0.99 -11.04
N ARG A 47 23.15 -1.37 -10.11
CA ARG A 47 23.20 -2.63 -9.32
C ARG A 47 24.45 -2.74 -8.44
N HIS A 48 24.85 -1.62 -7.84
CA HIS A 48 25.98 -1.52 -6.91
C HIS A 48 25.55 -1.97 -5.51
N SER A 49 25.50 -3.29 -5.30
CA SER A 49 24.91 -3.90 -4.11
C SER A 49 25.58 -3.50 -2.80
N GLU A 50 26.91 -3.38 -2.75
CA GLU A 50 27.62 -3.05 -1.51
C GLU A 50 27.44 -1.57 -1.16
N SER A 51 27.43 -0.71 -2.17
CA SER A 51 27.07 0.70 -2.05
C SER A 51 25.63 0.84 -1.55
N LEU A 52 24.66 0.13 -2.13
CA LEU A 52 23.26 0.15 -1.70
C LEU A 52 23.08 -0.30 -0.25
N LYS A 53 23.77 -1.38 0.16
CA LYS A 53 23.79 -1.83 1.56
C LYS A 53 24.23 -0.68 2.46
N ALA A 54 25.41 -0.11 2.21
CA ALA A 54 25.98 0.96 3.04
C ALA A 54 25.18 2.26 3.00
N MET A 55 24.63 2.63 1.84
CA MET A 55 23.76 3.80 1.70
C MET A 55 22.43 3.62 2.43
N GLY A 56 21.90 2.40 2.47
CA GLY A 56 20.82 2.03 3.39
C GLY A 56 21.20 2.38 4.82
N LEU A 57 22.36 1.89 5.29
CA LEU A 57 22.88 2.16 6.65
C LEU A 57 23.03 3.64 7.00
N ALA A 58 23.41 4.44 6.02
CA ALA A 58 23.70 5.86 6.18
C ALA A 58 22.54 6.77 5.74
N TRP A 59 21.35 6.20 5.44
CA TRP A 59 20.28 6.96 4.83
C TRP A 59 19.87 8.17 5.70
N PRO A 60 19.96 9.41 5.14
CA PRO A 60 19.88 10.61 5.95
C PRO A 60 18.44 11.10 6.21
N PHE A 61 17.42 10.43 5.70
CA PHE A 61 16.01 10.82 5.85
C PHE A 61 15.22 9.79 6.67
N ALA A 62 14.09 10.23 7.23
CA ALA A 62 13.21 9.35 8.01
C ALA A 62 12.47 8.31 7.16
N ARG A 63 12.28 8.59 5.87
CA ARG A 63 11.58 7.73 4.92
C ARG A 63 12.47 7.46 3.71
N LEU A 64 12.46 6.21 3.24
CA LEU A 64 13.10 5.80 1.98
C LEU A 64 12.00 5.25 1.05
N PRO A 65 11.56 6.03 0.05
CA PRO A 65 10.46 5.65 -0.85
C PRO A 65 10.93 4.78 -2.03
N LEU A 66 11.42 3.57 -1.74
CA LEU A 66 11.91 2.64 -2.76
C LEU A 66 10.89 2.27 -3.83
N GLY A 67 9.60 2.23 -3.51
CA GLY A 67 8.60 1.80 -4.49
C GLY A 67 8.48 2.74 -5.69
N GLY A 68 8.94 4.00 -5.58
CA GLY A 68 9.11 4.87 -6.74
C GLY A 68 10.15 4.37 -7.76
N LEU A 69 11.19 3.66 -7.29
CA LEU A 69 12.23 3.04 -8.12
C LEU A 69 11.86 1.62 -8.60
N MET A 70 10.85 0.99 -7.98
CA MET A 70 10.42 -0.39 -8.28
C MET A 70 9.74 -0.55 -9.65
N GLN A 71 9.53 0.53 -10.42
CA GLN A 71 9.21 0.39 -11.86
C GLN A 71 10.35 -0.28 -12.64
N MET A 72 11.55 -0.35 -12.06
CA MET A 72 12.70 -1.09 -12.58
C MET A 72 12.78 -2.46 -11.88
N PRO A 73 12.69 -3.59 -12.60
CA PRO A 73 12.77 -4.91 -11.99
C PRO A 73 14.22 -5.22 -11.55
N GLN A 74 14.57 -4.82 -10.33
CA GLN A 74 15.91 -4.97 -9.77
C GLN A 74 15.90 -5.68 -8.41
N HIS A 75 15.44 -6.94 -8.39
CA HIS A 75 15.35 -7.76 -7.19
C HIS A 75 16.65 -7.83 -6.38
N LYS A 76 17.81 -7.88 -7.05
CA LYS A 76 19.13 -7.90 -6.37
C LYS A 76 19.44 -6.60 -5.62
N ALA A 77 19.07 -5.45 -6.18
CA ALA A 77 19.26 -4.15 -5.52
C ALA A 77 18.37 -4.03 -4.28
N LEU A 78 17.11 -4.47 -4.40
CA LEU A 78 16.18 -4.53 -3.27
C LEU A 78 16.67 -5.47 -2.17
N GLN A 79 17.15 -6.66 -2.55
CA GLN A 79 17.72 -7.61 -1.60
C GLN A 79 18.95 -7.03 -0.89
N ALA A 80 19.85 -6.36 -1.62
CA ALA A 80 21.01 -5.70 -1.02
C ALA A 80 20.58 -4.65 0.03
N ILE A 81 19.53 -3.87 -0.24
CA ILE A 81 19.03 -2.91 0.74
C ILE A 81 18.50 -3.64 1.99
N LEU A 82 17.70 -4.70 1.82
CA LEU A 82 17.18 -5.49 2.94
C LEU A 82 18.31 -6.15 3.76
N ASP A 83 19.35 -6.67 3.10
CA ASP A 83 20.55 -7.20 3.76
C ASP A 83 21.29 -6.11 4.57
N GLY A 84 21.35 -4.88 4.04
CA GLY A 84 21.88 -3.73 4.77
C GLY A 84 21.05 -3.40 6.01
N LEU A 85 19.72 -3.44 5.88
CA LEU A 85 18.81 -3.23 7.02
C LEU A 85 19.01 -4.30 8.11
N ASP A 86 19.28 -5.54 7.74
CA ASP A 86 19.53 -6.62 8.69
C ASP A 86 20.70 -6.34 9.61
N ILE A 87 21.77 -5.78 9.04
CA ILE A 87 22.95 -5.37 9.80
C ILE A 87 22.56 -4.35 10.87
N LEU A 88 21.65 -3.41 10.58
CA LEU A 88 21.21 -2.40 11.55
C LEU A 88 20.26 -2.94 12.60
N LEU A 89 19.32 -3.79 12.19
CA LEU A 89 18.36 -4.38 13.10
C LEU A 89 19.07 -5.28 14.12
N ALA A 90 20.20 -5.88 13.74
CA ALA A 90 21.08 -6.62 14.64
C ALA A 90 21.97 -5.73 15.53
N GLN A 91 22.20 -4.46 15.18
CA GLN A 91 23.08 -3.56 15.94
C GLN A 91 22.39 -2.99 17.19
N LYS A 92 23.06 -3.12 18.34
CA LYS A 92 22.61 -2.52 19.62
C LYS A 92 22.73 -1.00 19.66
N VAL A 93 23.66 -0.43 18.88
CA VAL A 93 23.93 1.01 18.80
C VAL A 93 23.74 1.44 17.36
N ARG A 94 22.80 2.38 17.13
CA ARG A 94 22.53 2.87 15.78
C ARG A 94 23.64 3.83 15.32
N PRO A 95 24.05 3.77 14.04
CA PRO A 95 24.95 4.77 13.46
C PRO A 95 24.39 6.18 13.61
N ARG A 96 25.25 7.18 13.83
CA ARG A 96 24.81 8.58 14.05
C ARG A 96 23.98 9.15 12.90
N ARG A 97 24.29 8.75 11.67
CA ARG A 97 23.60 9.23 10.46
C ARG A 97 22.31 8.46 10.14
N TRP A 98 22.07 7.32 10.78
CA TRP A 98 20.85 6.55 10.56
C TRP A 98 19.63 7.31 11.07
N LYS A 99 18.76 7.71 10.15
CA LYS A 99 17.50 8.39 10.46
C LYS A 99 16.27 7.61 9.99
N LEU A 100 16.45 6.54 9.23
CA LEU A 100 15.36 5.79 8.62
C LEU A 100 14.44 5.18 9.69
N LYS A 101 13.16 5.45 9.53
CA LYS A 101 12.04 4.92 10.32
C LYS A 101 11.03 4.19 9.45
N VAL A 102 10.89 4.59 8.18
CA VAL A 102 9.91 4.03 7.26
C VAL A 102 10.60 3.63 5.95
N LEU A 103 10.59 2.34 5.64
CA LEU A 103 10.89 1.83 4.31
C LEU A 103 9.57 1.77 3.53
N ASP A 104 9.44 2.54 2.46
CA ASP A 104 8.20 2.59 1.68
C ASP A 104 8.39 1.95 0.31
N LEU A 105 7.84 0.75 0.16
CA LEU A 105 7.86 -0.06 -1.05
C LEU A 105 6.61 0.15 -1.90
N ARG A 106 5.66 0.97 -1.46
CA ARG A 106 4.50 1.35 -2.28
C ARG A 106 4.98 2.22 -3.43
N ASN A 107 4.25 2.20 -4.55
CA ASN A 107 4.51 3.09 -5.68
C ASN A 107 4.12 4.55 -5.36
N THR A 108 4.69 5.08 -4.29
CA THR A 108 4.56 6.43 -3.78
C THR A 108 5.97 7.00 -3.66
N GLY A 109 6.18 8.24 -4.09
CA GLY A 109 7.52 8.85 -4.08
C GLY A 109 8.11 9.13 -5.46
N GLN A 110 7.35 9.00 -6.55
CA GLN A 110 7.77 9.51 -7.86
C GLN A 110 8.17 11.00 -7.78
N ASN A 111 7.40 11.81 -7.05
CA ASN A 111 7.72 13.23 -6.81
C ASN A 111 9.01 13.44 -6.02
N PHE A 112 9.33 12.52 -5.10
CA PHE A 112 10.59 12.58 -4.37
C PHE A 112 11.75 12.34 -5.33
N TRP A 113 11.73 11.25 -6.09
CA TRP A 113 12.81 10.92 -7.02
C TRP A 113 12.92 11.92 -8.19
N SER A 114 11.79 12.45 -8.70
CA SER A 114 11.79 13.45 -9.76
C SER A 114 12.42 14.78 -9.33
N MET A 115 12.20 15.20 -8.08
CA MET A 115 12.85 16.38 -7.51
C MET A 115 14.38 16.23 -7.51
N TRP A 116 14.88 15.00 -7.30
CA TRP A 116 16.32 14.72 -7.25
C TRP A 116 16.94 14.33 -8.60
N SER A 117 16.13 13.94 -9.60
CA SER A 117 16.61 13.57 -10.93
C SER A 117 16.79 14.75 -11.88
N GLY A 118 16.41 15.97 -11.46
CA GLY A 118 16.51 17.18 -12.29
C GLY A 118 15.50 17.23 -13.44
N ALA A 119 14.61 16.23 -13.57
CA ALA A 119 13.49 16.28 -14.49
C ALA A 119 12.46 17.28 -13.96
N ARG A 120 12.06 18.27 -14.77
CA ARG A 120 11.06 19.29 -14.42
C ARG A 120 9.82 18.61 -13.81
N ALA A 121 9.68 18.70 -12.49
CA ALA A 121 8.45 18.33 -11.82
C ALA A 121 7.37 19.33 -12.28
N GLN A 122 6.23 18.82 -12.73
CA GLN A 122 5.00 19.61 -12.66
C GLN A 122 4.79 19.99 -11.19
N GLU A 123 4.37 21.24 -10.97
CA GLU A 123 4.29 21.87 -9.66
C GLU A 123 3.65 20.94 -8.61
N PRO A 124 4.34 20.63 -7.50
CA PRO A 124 3.71 20.01 -6.35
C PRO A 124 2.74 21.02 -5.75
N SER A 125 1.48 20.62 -5.55
CA SER A 125 0.59 21.36 -4.67
C SER A 125 1.25 21.50 -3.29
N LEU A 126 1.38 22.75 -2.85
CA LEU A 126 1.97 23.14 -1.58
C LEU A 126 1.22 22.49 -0.41
N MET A 127 1.71 21.35 0.08
CA MET A 127 1.48 20.93 1.46
C MET A 127 2.78 21.15 2.21
N GLY A 128 2.74 22.15 3.11
CA GLY A 128 3.89 22.63 3.87
C GLY A 128 4.51 21.56 4.78
N PRO A 129 5.76 21.75 5.21
CA PRO A 129 6.42 20.85 6.13
C PRO A 129 5.69 20.87 7.48
N VAL A 130 5.14 19.73 7.89
CA VAL A 130 4.68 19.53 9.27
C VAL A 130 5.91 19.59 10.17
N ALA A 131 5.98 20.64 10.98
CA ALA A 131 7.03 20.84 11.97
C ALA A 131 6.94 19.73 13.05
N GLU A 132 7.91 18.82 13.07
CA GLU A 132 8.09 17.92 14.22
C GLU A 132 8.80 18.67 15.35
N ALA A 133 8.05 18.93 16.42
CA ALA A 133 8.56 19.44 17.68
C ALA A 133 9.67 18.51 18.22
N ARG A 134 10.86 19.08 18.42
CA ARG A 134 12.02 18.40 19.02
C ARG A 134 11.73 18.09 20.49
N SER A 135 11.29 16.86 20.78
CA SER A 135 11.32 16.30 22.13
C SER A 135 12.62 15.52 22.34
N ARG A 136 13.53 16.08 23.16
CA ARG A 136 14.66 15.37 23.75
C ARG A 136 14.15 14.42 24.82
N MET A 137 13.74 13.24 24.41
CA MET A 137 13.59 12.09 25.30
C MET A 137 14.33 10.95 24.60
N ARG A 138 15.15 10.22 25.35
CA ARG A 138 15.88 9.02 24.91
C ARG A 138 14.83 7.93 24.62
N LYS A 139 14.04 8.10 23.56
CA LYS A 139 12.98 7.18 23.14
C LYS A 139 13.66 5.88 22.76
N ARG A 140 13.29 4.78 23.43
CA ARG A 140 13.44 3.45 22.87
C ARG A 140 12.93 3.54 21.43
N LEU A 141 13.82 3.36 20.47
CA LEU A 141 13.47 3.54 19.08
C LEU A 141 12.46 2.46 18.71
N GLY A 142 11.31 2.88 18.18
CA GLY A 142 10.29 1.95 17.70
C GLY A 142 10.82 1.04 16.58
N PRO A 143 10.06 0.00 16.25
CA PRO A 143 10.38 -0.88 15.12
C PRO A 143 10.50 -0.08 13.82
N LEU A 144 11.29 -0.57 12.87
CA LEU A 144 11.31 -0.02 11.51
C LEU A 144 9.98 -0.38 10.84
N GLU A 145 9.26 0.63 10.35
CA GLU A 145 8.01 0.43 9.62
C GLU A 145 8.32 0.15 8.15
N VAL A 146 7.67 -0.87 7.60
CA VAL A 146 7.78 -1.24 6.18
C VAL A 146 6.39 -1.14 5.56
N PHE A 147 6.23 -0.21 4.64
CA PHE A 147 4.97 0.03 3.94
C PHE A 147 4.95 -0.69 2.61
N ILE A 148 3.91 -1.49 2.38
CA ILE A 148 3.73 -2.25 1.14
C ILE A 148 2.29 -2.10 0.62
N ASP A 149 2.14 -2.29 -0.69
CA ASP A 149 0.86 -2.57 -1.32
C ASP A 149 0.91 -4.00 -1.84
N LEU A 150 -0.06 -4.82 -1.45
CA LEU A 150 -0.17 -6.20 -1.89
C LEU A 150 -1.18 -6.31 -3.01
N SER A 151 -0.74 -6.83 -4.15
CA SER A 151 -1.61 -7.17 -5.26
C SER A 151 -1.50 -8.65 -5.57
N PHE A 152 -2.58 -9.39 -5.37
CA PHE A 152 -2.69 -10.80 -5.71
C PHE A 152 -3.41 -10.93 -7.03
N SER A 153 -2.72 -11.39 -8.07
CA SER A 153 -3.31 -11.76 -9.35
C SER A 153 -2.92 -13.18 -9.72
N ASP A 154 -3.66 -13.85 -10.60
CA ASP A 154 -3.30 -15.19 -11.11
C ASP A 154 -2.02 -15.15 -11.98
N ARG A 155 -1.58 -13.96 -12.40
CA ARG A 155 -0.27 -13.73 -13.01
C ARG A 155 0.82 -13.77 -11.92
N ILE A 156 1.98 -14.34 -12.29
CA ILE A 156 3.21 -14.52 -11.49
C ILE A 156 3.17 -13.80 -10.14
N GLN A 157 3.01 -14.57 -9.06
CA GLN A 157 3.20 -14.08 -7.71
C GLN A 157 4.61 -13.51 -7.60
N ASP A 158 4.75 -12.25 -7.18
CA ASP A 158 6.07 -11.64 -7.09
C ASP A 158 6.91 -12.42 -6.06
N GLN A 159 7.97 -13.06 -6.55
CA GLN A 159 8.93 -13.78 -5.72
C GLN A 159 9.53 -12.85 -4.66
N PHE A 160 9.63 -11.54 -4.97
CA PHE A 160 10.08 -10.53 -4.03
C PHE A 160 9.10 -10.31 -2.88
N PHE A 161 7.78 -10.18 -3.13
CA PHE A 161 6.81 -10.03 -2.03
C PHE A 161 6.79 -11.25 -1.13
N THR A 162 6.95 -12.46 -1.70
CA THR A 162 7.06 -13.69 -0.90
C THR A 162 8.31 -13.67 -0.02
N TYR A 163 9.45 -13.28 -0.57
CA TYR A 163 10.70 -13.11 0.17
C TYR A 163 10.57 -12.03 1.26
N LEU A 164 9.98 -10.87 0.94
CA LEU A 164 9.82 -9.75 1.86
C LEU A 164 8.94 -10.10 3.06
N ILE A 165 7.81 -10.78 2.81
CA ILE A 165 6.92 -11.23 3.89
C ILE A 165 7.65 -12.24 4.78
N TRP A 166 8.39 -13.18 4.18
CA TRP A 166 9.22 -14.12 4.94
C TRP A 166 10.30 -13.38 5.76
N TRP A 167 10.99 -12.42 5.15
CA TRP A 167 12.05 -11.62 5.76
C TRP A 167 11.54 -10.82 6.97
N ALA A 168 10.39 -10.15 6.83
CA ALA A 168 9.76 -9.41 7.92
C ALA A 168 9.37 -10.32 9.09
N LYS A 169 8.87 -11.54 8.80
CA LYS A 169 8.49 -12.52 9.81
C LYS A 169 9.67 -12.99 10.66
N GLN A 170 10.86 -13.12 10.08
CA GLN A 170 12.07 -13.48 10.85
C GLN A 170 12.51 -12.41 11.86
N ARG A 171 11.83 -11.27 11.90
CA ARG A 171 12.23 -10.03 12.59
C ARG A 171 11.09 -9.43 13.40
N GLU A 172 10.20 -10.29 13.85
CA GLU A 172 9.09 -9.94 14.73
C GLU A 172 9.60 -9.14 15.94
N GLY A 173 8.94 -8.01 16.23
CA GLY A 173 9.32 -7.09 17.31
C GLY A 173 10.36 -6.02 16.92
N SER A 174 11.10 -6.19 15.83
CA SER A 174 12.03 -5.17 15.31
C SER A 174 11.51 -4.48 14.04
N LEU A 175 10.62 -5.15 13.32
CA LEU A 175 9.95 -4.65 12.13
C LEU A 175 8.45 -4.65 12.29
N HIS A 176 7.82 -3.68 11.64
CA HIS A 176 6.37 -3.59 11.55
C HIS A 176 5.96 -3.52 10.07
N LEU A 177 5.43 -4.64 9.55
CA LEU A 177 5.01 -4.74 8.15
C LEU A 177 3.56 -4.28 7.99
N CYS A 178 3.39 -3.07 7.44
CA CYS A 178 2.09 -2.46 7.17
C CYS A 178 1.71 -2.59 5.70
N CYS A 179 0.66 -3.35 5.41
CA CYS A 179 0.00 -3.28 4.12
C CYS A 179 -0.97 -2.07 4.12
N LYS A 180 -0.89 -1.17 3.13
CA LYS A 180 -1.82 -0.02 3.02
C LYS A 180 -2.90 -0.26 1.97
N THR A 181 -2.55 -0.87 0.86
CA THR A 181 -3.49 -1.27 -0.20
C THR A 181 -3.45 -2.78 -0.40
N LEU A 182 -4.61 -3.41 -0.35
CA LEU A 182 -4.80 -4.82 -0.68
C LEU A 182 -5.66 -4.92 -1.95
N LYS A 183 -5.10 -5.51 -3.01
CA LYS A 183 -5.81 -5.81 -4.24
C LYS A 183 -5.83 -7.31 -4.51
N ILE A 184 -6.99 -7.85 -4.89
CA ILE A 184 -7.18 -9.26 -5.15
C ILE A 184 -7.93 -9.42 -6.48
N PHE A 185 -7.27 -10.01 -7.48
CA PHE A 185 -7.75 -10.14 -8.86
C PHE A 185 -7.76 -11.59 -9.33
N ALA A 186 -8.95 -12.15 -9.53
CA ALA A 186 -9.13 -13.53 -10.03
C ALA A 186 -8.35 -14.62 -9.26
N VAL A 187 -8.05 -14.42 -7.96
CA VAL A 187 -7.34 -15.41 -7.13
C VAL A 187 -8.28 -16.01 -6.08
N PRO A 188 -8.31 -17.35 -5.91
CA PRO A 188 -9.05 -17.98 -4.83
C PRO A 188 -8.48 -17.61 -3.45
N ILE A 189 -9.36 -17.30 -2.49
CA ILE A 189 -8.92 -16.90 -1.15
C ILE A 189 -8.02 -17.92 -0.44
N LYS A 190 -8.21 -19.22 -0.74
CA LYS A 190 -7.39 -20.31 -0.20
C LYS A 190 -5.89 -20.12 -0.50
N LYS A 191 -5.54 -19.53 -1.65
CA LYS A 191 -4.15 -19.27 -2.05
C LYS A 191 -3.54 -18.11 -1.25
N ILE A 192 -4.33 -17.07 -0.95
CA ILE A 192 -3.84 -15.83 -0.32
C ILE A 192 -3.96 -15.82 1.19
N LYS A 193 -4.77 -16.72 1.80
CA LYS A 193 -4.98 -16.83 3.24
C LYS A 193 -3.67 -16.82 4.04
N LYS A 194 -2.67 -17.57 3.58
CA LYS A 194 -1.34 -17.61 4.23
C LYS A 194 -0.64 -16.26 4.20
N ALA A 195 -0.71 -15.53 3.09
CA ALA A 195 -0.10 -14.21 2.95
C ALA A 195 -0.83 -13.17 3.80
N LEU A 196 -2.16 -13.19 3.84
CA LEU A 196 -2.97 -12.32 4.70
C LEU A 196 -2.68 -12.54 6.18
N ALA A 197 -2.44 -13.78 6.60
CA ALA A 197 -2.04 -14.10 7.98
C ALA A 197 -0.64 -13.61 8.35
N MET A 198 0.18 -13.19 7.39
CA MET A 198 1.55 -12.72 7.61
C MET A 198 1.67 -11.19 7.61
N VAL A 199 0.59 -10.47 7.32
CA VAL A 199 0.58 -8.99 7.33
C VAL A 199 -0.36 -8.45 8.40
N GLN A 200 -0.06 -7.27 8.91
CA GLN A 200 -0.98 -6.61 9.84
C GLN A 200 -2.18 -6.04 9.09
N LEU A 201 -3.34 -6.64 9.30
CA LEU A 201 -4.58 -6.31 8.58
C LEU A 201 -5.17 -4.96 9.02
N ASP A 202 -4.95 -4.57 10.27
CA ASP A 202 -5.41 -3.28 10.80
C ASP A 202 -4.79 -2.09 10.06
N CYS A 203 -3.64 -2.26 9.42
CA CYS A 203 -2.96 -1.19 8.70
C CYS A 203 -3.57 -0.88 7.32
N ILE A 204 -4.43 -1.77 6.82
CA ILE A 204 -5.00 -1.70 5.48
C ILE A 204 -6.03 -0.57 5.41
N GLN A 205 -5.88 0.29 4.41
CA GLN A 205 -6.72 1.46 4.19
C GLN A 205 -7.60 1.31 2.95
N VAL A 206 -7.12 0.57 1.95
CA VAL A 206 -7.84 0.35 0.68
C VAL A 206 -7.89 -1.14 0.41
N VAL A 207 -9.09 -1.64 0.14
CA VAL A 207 -9.35 -3.04 -0.23
C VAL A 207 -10.06 -3.04 -1.57
N GLU A 208 -9.46 -3.71 -2.55
CA GLU A 208 -10.02 -3.90 -3.89
C GLU A 208 -10.11 -5.41 -4.17
N VAL A 209 -11.33 -5.94 -4.24
CA VAL A 209 -11.57 -7.33 -4.60
C VAL A 209 -12.32 -7.35 -5.92
N ASN A 210 -11.64 -7.83 -6.96
CA ASN A 210 -12.22 -8.05 -8.27
C ASN A 210 -12.03 -9.53 -8.61
N CYS A 211 -12.97 -10.34 -8.15
CA CYS A 211 -12.91 -11.80 -8.28
C CYS A 211 -14.31 -12.34 -8.50
N THR A 212 -14.40 -13.41 -9.29
CA THR A 212 -15.62 -14.21 -9.48
C THR A 212 -15.94 -15.08 -8.24
N TRP A 213 -15.93 -14.48 -7.05
CA TRP A 213 -16.15 -15.19 -5.79
C TRP A 213 -17.62 -15.57 -5.63
N ASN A 214 -17.86 -16.81 -5.18
CA ASN A 214 -19.17 -17.20 -4.68
C ASN A 214 -19.37 -16.75 -3.23
N LEU A 215 -20.61 -16.82 -2.73
CA LEU A 215 -20.96 -16.41 -1.36
C LEU A 215 -20.16 -17.15 -0.28
N SER A 216 -19.86 -18.43 -0.49
CA SER A 216 -19.00 -19.18 0.44
C SER A 216 -17.59 -18.59 0.52
N THR A 217 -17.02 -18.20 -0.62
CA THR A 217 -15.70 -17.54 -0.68
C THR A 217 -15.72 -16.16 -0.02
N LEU A 218 -16.79 -15.40 -0.23
CA LEU A 218 -17.01 -14.13 0.46
C LEU A 218 -17.11 -14.33 1.98
N GLY A 219 -17.84 -15.35 2.44
CA GLY A 219 -17.94 -15.70 3.86
C GLY A 219 -16.60 -16.11 4.46
N MET A 220 -15.73 -16.79 3.70
CA MET A 220 -14.34 -17.05 4.12
C MET A 220 -13.50 -15.77 4.22
N PHE A 221 -13.77 -14.76 3.39
CA PHE A 221 -13.07 -13.47 3.42
C PHE A 221 -13.54 -12.55 4.55
N ALA A 222 -14.83 -12.61 4.89
CA ALA A 222 -15.47 -11.71 5.86
C ALA A 222 -14.67 -11.53 7.16
N PRO A 223 -14.17 -12.59 7.85
CA PRO A 223 -13.39 -12.41 9.07
C PRO A 223 -12.09 -11.63 8.90
N TYR A 224 -11.47 -11.67 7.71
CA TYR A 224 -10.29 -10.85 7.41
C TYR A 224 -10.69 -9.39 7.24
N LEU A 225 -11.77 -9.14 6.49
CA LEU A 225 -12.29 -7.79 6.30
C LEU A 225 -12.63 -7.13 7.65
N GLY A 226 -13.29 -7.86 8.56
CA GLY A 226 -13.61 -7.35 9.90
C GLY A 226 -12.42 -7.09 10.82
N GLN A 227 -11.21 -7.54 10.46
CA GLN A 227 -9.95 -7.18 11.15
C GLN A 227 -9.30 -5.92 10.57
N MET A 228 -9.72 -5.48 9.39
CA MET A 228 -9.17 -4.31 8.70
C MET A 228 -9.91 -3.03 9.15
N SER A 229 -9.78 -2.69 10.43
CA SER A 229 -10.53 -1.59 11.06
C SER A 229 -10.24 -0.20 10.45
N ASN A 230 -9.06 0.01 9.85
CA ASN A 230 -8.68 1.26 9.21
C ASN A 230 -9.03 1.34 7.71
N VAL A 231 -9.90 0.47 7.19
CA VAL A 231 -10.31 0.56 5.79
C VAL A 231 -11.15 1.80 5.56
N HIS A 232 -10.69 2.64 4.65
CA HIS A 232 -11.37 3.85 4.20
C HIS A 232 -12.10 3.63 2.88
N THR A 233 -11.63 2.68 2.06
CA THR A 233 -12.16 2.41 0.72
C THR A 233 -12.26 0.92 0.50
N LEU A 234 -13.48 0.44 0.22
CA LEU A 234 -13.78 -0.94 -0.09
C LEU A 234 -14.42 -1.01 -1.47
N PHE A 235 -13.79 -1.74 -2.39
CA PHE A 235 -14.28 -2.04 -3.72
C PHE A 235 -14.48 -3.55 -3.84
N LEU A 236 -15.68 -3.97 -4.22
CA LEU A 236 -16.04 -5.36 -4.43
C LEU A 236 -16.73 -5.51 -5.79
N SER A 237 -16.16 -6.29 -6.70
CA SER A 237 -16.79 -6.60 -7.99
C SER A 237 -16.86 -8.10 -8.27
N HIS A 238 -17.82 -8.47 -9.12
CA HIS A 238 -18.07 -9.82 -9.64
C HIS A 238 -18.36 -10.90 -8.57
N ILE A 239 -19.08 -10.54 -7.50
CA ILE A 239 -19.57 -11.53 -6.55
C ILE A 239 -20.76 -12.26 -7.18
N HIS A 240 -20.64 -13.57 -7.37
CA HIS A 240 -21.67 -14.39 -8.00
C HIS A 240 -22.50 -15.15 -6.97
N MET A 241 -23.80 -15.16 -7.19
CA MET A 241 -24.75 -15.98 -6.46
C MET A 241 -24.84 -17.34 -7.15
N GLN A 242 -24.35 -18.39 -6.51
CA GLN A 242 -24.57 -19.77 -6.99
C GLN A 242 -25.92 -20.28 -6.45
N ALA A 243 -26.50 -21.27 -7.14
CA ALA A 243 -27.66 -22.01 -6.65
C ALA A 243 -27.23 -22.88 -5.46
N SER A 244 -27.36 -22.34 -4.24
CA SER A 244 -27.26 -23.07 -2.98
C SER A 244 -28.57 -22.97 -2.21
N GLU A 245 -28.68 -23.73 -1.13
CA GLU A 245 -29.81 -23.64 -0.18
C GLU A 245 -29.93 -22.23 0.39
N GLU A 246 -31.15 -21.74 0.55
CA GLU A 246 -31.44 -20.37 1.03
C GLU A 246 -30.83 -20.10 2.40
N GLU A 247 -30.87 -21.06 3.32
CA GLU A 247 -30.27 -20.95 4.65
C GLU A 247 -28.75 -20.74 4.60
N GLU A 248 -28.05 -21.45 3.72
CA GLU A 248 -26.60 -21.29 3.56
C GLU A 248 -26.25 -19.92 2.97
N LYS A 249 -27.05 -19.41 2.03
CA LYS A 249 -26.86 -18.06 1.48
C LYS A 249 -26.98 -17.03 2.60
N GLU A 250 -28.07 -17.12 3.35
CA GLU A 250 -28.40 -16.20 4.42
C GLU A 250 -27.31 -16.16 5.50
N ARG A 251 -26.71 -17.33 5.81
CA ARG A 251 -25.58 -17.45 6.73
C ARG A 251 -24.36 -16.67 6.24
N HIS A 252 -23.96 -16.83 4.98
CA HIS A 252 -22.78 -16.15 4.43
C HIS A 252 -23.01 -14.64 4.28
N VAL A 253 -24.22 -14.22 3.88
CA VAL A 253 -24.60 -12.81 3.77
C VAL A 253 -24.58 -12.13 5.14
N SER A 254 -25.17 -12.77 6.15
CA SER A 254 -25.16 -12.27 7.53
C SER A 254 -23.75 -12.20 8.11
N GLN A 255 -22.93 -13.21 7.83
CA GLN A 255 -21.53 -13.23 8.25
C GLN A 255 -20.73 -12.07 7.63
N PHE A 256 -20.98 -11.76 6.36
CA PHE A 256 -20.31 -10.67 5.65
C PHE A 256 -20.79 -9.29 6.12
N THR A 257 -22.10 -9.06 6.15
CA THR A 257 -22.71 -7.77 6.54
C THR A 257 -22.38 -7.38 7.97
N SER A 258 -22.33 -8.34 8.91
CA SER A 258 -21.94 -8.08 10.30
C SER A 258 -20.51 -7.53 10.46
N GLN A 259 -19.62 -7.72 9.49
CA GLN A 259 -18.26 -7.18 9.57
C GLN A 259 -18.21 -5.67 9.35
N PHE A 260 -19.20 -5.08 8.67
CA PHE A 260 -19.26 -3.64 8.43
C PHE A 260 -19.36 -2.84 9.73
N LEU A 261 -19.90 -3.46 10.80
CA LEU A 261 -19.93 -2.88 12.14
C LEU A 261 -18.53 -2.63 12.73
N ARG A 262 -17.47 -3.21 12.15
CA ARG A 262 -16.08 -3.05 12.58
C ARG A 262 -15.29 -2.09 11.68
N LEU A 263 -15.89 -1.64 10.58
CA LEU A 263 -15.25 -0.78 9.58
C LEU A 263 -15.52 0.71 9.87
N HIS A 264 -15.15 1.15 11.08
CA HIS A 264 -15.45 2.49 11.60
C HIS A 264 -14.81 3.65 10.82
N HIS A 265 -13.88 3.36 9.91
CA HIS A 265 -13.20 4.36 9.09
C HIS A 265 -13.65 4.33 7.62
N LEU A 266 -14.63 3.49 7.27
CA LEU A 266 -15.09 3.33 5.91
C LEU A 266 -15.79 4.60 5.41
N ARG A 267 -15.22 5.21 4.37
CA ARG A 267 -15.77 6.40 3.72
C ARG A 267 -16.31 6.11 2.33
N ARG A 268 -15.67 5.17 1.63
CA ARG A 268 -16.00 4.81 0.24
C ARG A 268 -16.31 3.33 0.13
N LEU A 269 -17.53 3.03 -0.31
CA LEU A 269 -17.98 1.69 -0.63
C LEU A 269 -18.40 1.65 -2.10
N TYR A 270 -17.80 0.73 -2.85
CA TYR A 270 -18.19 0.42 -4.21
C TYR A 270 -18.53 -1.07 -4.27
N MET A 271 -19.72 -1.40 -4.77
CA MET A 271 -20.08 -2.77 -5.08
C MET A 271 -20.70 -2.85 -6.49
N GLU A 272 -20.19 -3.77 -7.29
CA GLU A 272 -20.75 -4.08 -8.60
C GLU A 272 -21.77 -5.21 -8.46
N SER A 273 -23.01 -4.97 -8.91
CA SER A 273 -24.12 -5.92 -8.90
C SER A 273 -24.35 -6.65 -7.56
N PRO A 274 -24.68 -5.94 -6.46
CA PRO A 274 -24.83 -6.54 -5.13
C PRO A 274 -26.18 -7.25 -4.93
N SER A 275 -26.63 -8.06 -5.89
CA SER A 275 -27.92 -8.77 -5.82
C SER A 275 -28.04 -9.69 -4.61
N PHE A 276 -26.92 -10.20 -4.10
CA PHE A 276 -26.91 -11.01 -2.87
C PHE A 276 -27.23 -10.23 -1.59
N LEU A 277 -27.31 -8.90 -1.65
CA LEU A 277 -27.70 -8.02 -0.53
C LEU A 277 -29.16 -7.56 -0.61
N GLU A 278 -29.95 -8.10 -1.55
CA GLU A 278 -31.39 -7.80 -1.64
C GLU A 278 -32.08 -8.05 -0.28
N GLY A 279 -32.81 -7.04 0.21
CA GLY A 279 -33.47 -7.08 1.54
C GLY A 279 -32.55 -6.88 2.76
N ARG A 280 -31.23 -6.73 2.59
CA ARG A 280 -30.26 -6.51 3.69
C ARG A 280 -29.36 -5.29 3.51
N LEU A 281 -29.33 -4.71 2.32
CA LEU A 281 -28.52 -3.56 1.99
C LEU A 281 -28.82 -2.36 2.90
N ASP A 282 -30.10 -2.10 3.19
CA ASP A 282 -30.53 -0.98 4.03
C ASP A 282 -30.01 -1.13 5.46
N GLN A 283 -30.10 -2.33 6.04
CA GLN A 283 -29.59 -2.62 7.38
C GLN A 283 -28.08 -2.42 7.45
N MET A 284 -27.35 -2.89 6.43
CA MET A 284 -25.90 -2.71 6.34
C MET A 284 -25.53 -1.22 6.22
N LEU A 285 -26.21 -0.45 5.37
CA LEU A 285 -25.94 0.98 5.20
C LEU A 285 -26.27 1.78 6.46
N ARG A 286 -27.40 1.50 7.14
CA ARG A 286 -27.73 2.11 8.43
C ARG A 286 -26.63 1.88 9.46
N SER A 287 -26.06 0.67 9.48
CA SER A 287 -24.98 0.33 10.40
C SER A 287 -23.69 1.13 10.15
N LEU A 288 -23.45 1.54 8.90
CA LEU A 288 -22.31 2.38 8.53
C LEU A 288 -22.57 3.85 8.86
N ILE A 289 -23.75 4.38 8.52
CA ILE A 289 -24.10 5.80 8.75
C ILE A 289 -24.11 6.15 10.24
N GLN A 290 -24.50 5.21 11.10
CA GLN A 290 -24.43 5.42 12.56
C GLN A 290 -22.99 5.52 13.07
N GLN A 291 -22.00 5.04 12.30
CA GLN A 291 -20.60 4.93 12.72
C GLN A 291 -19.67 5.92 12.02
N THR A 292 -20.02 6.41 10.82
CA THR A 292 -19.19 7.32 10.03
C THR A 292 -19.97 8.54 9.55
N VAL A 293 -19.32 9.71 9.55
CA VAL A 293 -19.73 10.84 8.73
C VAL A 293 -19.44 10.45 7.28
N VAL A 294 -20.35 9.70 6.66
CA VAL A 294 -20.22 9.26 5.27
C VAL A 294 -20.36 10.50 4.39
N GLU A 295 -19.31 10.85 3.64
CA GLU A 295 -19.45 11.83 2.55
C GLU A 295 -20.43 11.23 1.52
N ASN A 296 -21.49 11.98 1.21
CA ASN A 296 -22.72 11.60 0.47
C ASN A 296 -22.56 10.99 -0.94
N ASN A 297 -21.37 10.53 -1.36
CA ASN A 297 -21.06 10.18 -2.75
C ASN A 297 -20.83 8.67 -3.00
N CYS A 298 -21.24 7.77 -2.10
CA CYS A 298 -20.80 6.36 -2.12
C CYS A 298 -21.90 5.33 -2.40
N VAL A 299 -22.73 5.58 -3.41
CA VAL A 299 -23.70 4.59 -3.91
C VAL A 299 -23.58 4.55 -5.43
N THR A 300 -23.18 3.40 -5.98
CA THR A 300 -23.15 3.16 -7.43
C THR A 300 -24.57 3.10 -7.99
N SER A 301 -24.73 3.33 -9.31
CA SER A 301 -26.05 3.25 -9.97
C SER A 301 -26.75 1.90 -9.74
N THR A 302 -25.99 0.81 -9.64
CA THR A 302 -26.53 -0.54 -9.37
C THR A 302 -27.08 -0.71 -7.95
N MET A 303 -26.50 -0.03 -6.95
CA MET A 303 -27.08 0.01 -5.61
C MET A 303 -28.34 0.90 -5.57
N ARG A 304 -28.39 1.95 -6.39
CA ARG A 304 -29.56 2.83 -6.52
C ARG A 304 -30.77 2.04 -7.02
N ASP A 305 -30.61 1.22 -8.06
CA ASP A 305 -31.70 0.44 -8.65
C ASP A 305 -32.30 -0.57 -7.64
N ILE A 306 -31.47 -1.18 -6.79
CA ILE A 306 -31.92 -2.08 -5.71
C ILE A 306 -32.66 -1.29 -4.61
N MET A 307 -32.18 -0.10 -4.27
CA MET A 307 -32.85 0.76 -3.28
C MET A 307 -34.20 1.30 -3.80
N GLU A 308 -34.29 1.65 -5.09
CA GLU A 308 -35.51 2.13 -5.75
C GLU A 308 -36.60 1.05 -5.88
N GLY A 309 -36.21 -0.22 -5.98
CA GLY A 309 -37.12 -1.37 -5.97
C GLY A 309 -37.71 -1.72 -4.60
N THR A 310 -37.17 -1.14 -3.52
CA THR A 310 -37.70 -1.28 -2.15
C THR A 310 -38.49 -0.03 -1.75
N GLU A 311 -39.51 -0.13 -0.88
CA GLU A 311 -40.39 0.99 -0.46
C GLU A 311 -39.69 2.19 0.23
N ASN A 312 -38.35 2.24 0.24
CA ASN A 312 -37.53 3.18 1.00
C ASN A 312 -37.02 4.38 0.18
N ARG A 313 -37.95 5.15 -0.40
CA ARG A 313 -37.65 6.37 -1.18
C ARG A 313 -37.05 7.53 -0.37
N GLU A 314 -37.24 7.58 0.96
CA GLU A 314 -36.74 8.68 1.80
C GLU A 314 -35.21 8.80 1.81
N TYR A 315 -34.50 7.69 1.59
CA TYR A 315 -33.04 7.64 1.65
C TYR A 315 -32.37 8.14 0.37
N LEU A 316 -33.03 8.08 -0.78
CA LEU A 316 -32.48 8.54 -2.06
C LEU A 316 -32.17 10.05 -2.05
N SER A 317 -32.90 10.85 -1.26
CA SER A 317 -32.68 12.30 -1.17
C SER A 317 -31.34 12.67 -0.52
N THR A 318 -30.74 11.76 0.27
CA THR A 318 -29.50 12.01 1.00
C THR A 318 -28.24 11.64 0.20
N TYR A 319 -28.35 10.85 -0.88
CA TYR A 319 -27.22 10.26 -1.63
C TYR A 319 -26.91 10.92 -2.99
N TYR A 320 -27.45 12.09 -3.28
CA TYR A 320 -27.15 12.83 -4.52
C TYR A 320 -26.03 13.84 -4.31
N VAL A 321 -24.88 13.67 -4.98
CA VAL A 321 -24.20 14.68 -5.83
C VAL A 321 -23.19 14.00 -6.79
N SER A 322 -23.25 14.42 -8.07
CA SER A 322 -22.29 14.24 -9.18
C SER A 322 -22.21 12.86 -9.87
N GLY A 323 -23.13 12.64 -10.80
CA GLY A 323 -22.88 11.79 -11.96
C GLY A 323 -21.92 12.48 -12.93
N THR A 324 -20.75 11.89 -13.15
CA THR A 324 -19.97 12.09 -14.38
C THR A 324 -19.69 10.72 -14.96
N LEU A 325 -20.49 10.37 -15.97
CA LEU A 325 -20.20 9.33 -16.93
C LEU A 325 -18.92 9.72 -17.68
N TYR A 326 -17.80 9.06 -17.41
CA TYR A 326 -16.73 9.00 -18.40
C TYR A 326 -17.10 7.91 -19.40
N SER A 327 -17.72 8.35 -20.49
CA SER A 327 -17.82 7.57 -21.73
C SER A 327 -16.42 7.42 -22.30
N SER A 328 -15.98 6.17 -22.42
CA SER A 328 -14.85 5.75 -23.26
C SER A 328 -15.14 6.03 -24.73
N HIS A 329 -14.18 6.65 -25.41
CA HIS A 329 -13.85 6.40 -26.81
C HIS A 329 -12.36 6.07 -26.89
#